data_AF-U5W9H3-F1
#
_entry.id   AF-U5W9H3-F1
#
_cell.length_a   1.000
_cell.length_b   1.000
_cell.length_c   1.000
_cell.angle_alpha   90.00
_cell.angle_beta   90.00
_cell.angle_gamma   90.00
#
_symmetry.space_group_name_H-M   'P 1'
#
loop_
_entity.id
_entity.type
_entity.pdbx_description
1 polymer ?
#
loop_
_entity_poly.entity_id
_entity_poly.type
_entity_poly.pdbx_seq_one_letter_code
_entity_poly.pdbx_strand_id
1 'polypeptide(L)'
;MVTDTRRRVVERTRDLTGPAALGLGVALVIVGLAGCLAVGRGSLLGLLQVTLPHNMFHLAVGTALVSAAILGPRPARVTATTAGLTFLGLGVAGLAGAPGVTPNGADIAFYLAFGLALTAVGRR
;
A
#
# COMPACT_ATOMS: atom_id res chain seq x y z
N MET A 1 43.70 -3.06 -0.64
CA MET A 1 42.28 -3.16 -1.07
C MET A 1 41.46 -2.24 -0.18
N VAL A 2 41.52 -0.92 -0.45
CA VAL A 2 40.80 0.14 0.28
C VAL A 2 39.73 0.65 -0.67
N THR A 3 38.69 -0.14 -0.82
CA THR A 3 37.46 0.28 -1.48
C THR A 3 36.35 0.07 -0.46
N ASP A 4 35.45 1.05 -0.41
CA ASP A 4 34.02 0.79 -0.16
C ASP A 4 33.40 1.08 1.22
N THR A 5 33.99 1.95 2.05
CA THR A 5 33.25 2.51 3.22
C THR A 5 32.41 3.73 2.84
N ARG A 6 32.91 4.63 1.97
CA ARG A 6 32.15 5.82 1.55
C ARG A 6 30.93 5.47 0.68
N ARG A 7 31.01 4.43 -0.16
CA ARG A 7 29.91 4.00 -1.04
C ARG A 7 28.70 3.47 -0.24
N ARG A 8 28.96 2.69 0.82
CA ARG A 8 27.91 2.17 1.71
C ARG A 8 27.14 3.26 2.46
N VAL A 9 27.78 4.37 2.81
CA VAL A 9 27.11 5.50 3.48
C VAL A 9 26.20 6.25 2.50
N VAL A 10 26.61 6.37 1.22
CA VAL A 10 25.81 6.99 0.15
C VAL A 10 24.63 6.11 -0.26
N GLU A 11 24.79 4.78 -0.29
CA GLU A 11 23.69 3.85 -0.55
C GLU A 11 22.68 3.80 0.61
N ARG A 12 23.15 3.89 1.86
CA ARG A 12 22.29 3.94 3.04
C ARG A 12 21.48 5.24 3.15
N THR A 13 21.95 6.33 2.56
CA THR A 13 21.23 7.62 2.52
C THR A 13 20.22 7.73 1.37
N ARG A 14 20.24 6.80 0.41
CA ARG A 14 19.31 6.76 -0.74
C ARG A 14 18.22 5.70 -0.65
N ASP A 15 18.15 4.94 0.45
CA ASP A 15 17.10 3.95 0.65
C ASP A 15 15.77 4.65 1.00
N LEU A 16 15.08 5.13 -0.03
CA LEU A 16 13.79 5.80 0.07
C LEU A 16 12.64 4.85 0.42
N THR A 17 12.91 3.54 0.49
CA THR A 17 11.87 2.52 0.68
C THR A 17 11.20 2.62 2.04
N GLY A 18 11.95 2.95 3.11
CA GLY A 18 11.38 3.22 4.42
C GLY A 18 10.42 4.42 4.42
N PRO A 19 10.87 5.63 4.04
CA PRO A 19 10.02 6.81 3.96
C PRO A 19 8.82 6.65 3.01
N ALA A 20 8.99 6.00 1.86
CA ALA A 20 7.91 5.76 0.90
C ALA A 20 6.88 4.77 1.45
N ALA A 21 7.32 3.66 2.06
CA ALA A 21 6.42 2.71 2.71
C ALA A 21 5.66 3.37 3.87
N LEU A 22 6.31 4.25 4.64
CA LEU A 22 5.66 5.02 5.69
C LEU A 22 4.57 5.93 5.11
N GLY A 23 4.89 6.74 4.10
CA GLY A 23 3.94 7.68 3.48
C GLY A 23 2.73 6.97 2.88
N LEU A 24 2.95 5.89 2.13
CA LEU A 24 1.87 5.07 1.56
C LEU A 24 1.07 4.34 2.64
N GLY A 25 1.73 3.85 3.69
CA GLY A 25 1.08 3.22 4.83
C GLY A 25 0.17 4.17 5.58
N VAL A 26 0.64 5.39 5.88
CA VAL A 26 -0.17 6.44 6.51
C VAL A 26 -1.36 6.81 5.64
N ALA A 27 -1.17 6.96 4.32
CA ALA A 27 -2.28 7.24 3.41
C ALA A 27 -3.37 6.16 3.47
N LEU A 28 -2.98 4.87 3.47
CA LEU A 28 -3.92 3.75 3.61
C LEU A 28 -4.63 3.72 4.97
N VAL A 29 -3.93 4.04 6.06
CA VAL A 29 -4.55 4.18 7.38
C VAL A 29 -5.61 5.28 7.36
N ILE A 30 -5.29 6.45 6.79
CA ILE A 30 -6.23 7.57 6.69
C ILE A 30 -7.46 7.17 5.86
N VAL A 31 -7.25 6.56 4.69
CA VAL A 31 -8.35 6.09 3.83
C VAL A 31 -9.19 5.04 4.55
N GLY A 32 -8.57 4.07 5.21
CA GLY A 32 -9.26 3.03 5.98
C GLY A 32 -10.08 3.60 7.13
N LEU A 33 -9.53 4.54 7.91
CA LEU A 33 -10.26 5.21 8.98
C LEU A 33 -11.42 6.07 8.46
N ALA A 34 -11.16 6.90 7.44
CA ALA A 34 -12.18 7.74 6.83
C ALA A 34 -13.32 6.88 6.24
N GLY A 35 -12.96 5.77 5.60
CA GLY A 35 -13.90 4.77 5.12
C GLY A 35 -14.72 4.17 6.27
N CYS A 36 -14.08 3.70 7.34
CA CYS A 36 -14.80 3.13 8.48
C CYS A 36 -15.81 4.11 9.11
N LEU A 37 -15.44 5.39 9.22
CA LEU A 37 -16.32 6.45 9.72
C LEU A 37 -17.46 6.81 8.75
N ALA A 38 -17.30 6.51 7.46
CA ALA A 38 -18.29 6.76 6.43
C ALA A 38 -19.15 5.54 6.08
N VAL A 39 -19.02 4.41 6.80
CA VAL A 39 -19.81 3.19 6.55
C VAL A 39 -21.30 3.54 6.60
N GLY A 40 -22.05 3.09 5.60
CA GLY A 40 -23.47 3.41 5.43
C GLY A 40 -23.75 4.68 4.60
N ARG A 41 -22.73 5.46 4.24
CA ARG A 41 -22.87 6.62 3.32
C ARG A 41 -22.69 6.28 1.84
N GLY A 42 -22.52 5.00 1.51
CA GLY A 42 -22.40 4.49 0.13
C GLY A 42 -21.00 4.61 -0.45
N SER A 43 -20.46 5.83 -0.60
CA SER A 43 -19.13 6.07 -1.22
C SER A 43 -18.28 7.12 -0.46
N LEU A 44 -16.97 6.87 -0.37
CA LEU A 44 -15.98 7.81 0.13
C LEU A 44 -15.50 8.65 -1.05
N LEU A 45 -15.57 9.98 -0.91
CA LEU A 45 -15.26 10.94 -1.98
C LEU A 45 -16.12 10.77 -3.26
N GLY A 46 -17.26 10.08 -3.19
CA GLY A 46 -18.08 9.77 -4.36
C GLY A 46 -17.50 8.69 -5.28
N LEU A 47 -16.37 8.08 -4.90
CA LEU A 47 -15.58 7.20 -5.78
C LEU A 47 -15.36 5.82 -5.19
N LEU A 48 -14.89 5.72 -3.94
CA LEU A 48 -14.51 4.44 -3.33
C LEU A 48 -15.68 3.86 -2.54
N GLN A 49 -16.02 2.60 -2.73
CA GLN A 49 -17.17 2.04 -2.03
C GLN A 49 -16.84 1.74 -0.57
N VAL A 50 -17.72 2.19 0.33
CA VAL A 50 -17.45 2.18 1.77
C VAL A 50 -18.06 0.96 2.42
N THR A 51 -17.40 -0.18 2.27
CA THR A 51 -17.77 -1.38 3.03
C THR A 51 -16.80 -1.60 4.18
N LEU A 52 -17.33 -2.07 5.32
CA LEU A 52 -16.51 -2.33 6.49
C LEU A 52 -15.33 -3.29 6.19
N PRO A 53 -15.52 -4.43 5.47
CA PRO A 53 -14.41 -5.32 5.14
C PRO A 53 -13.32 -4.65 4.30
N HIS A 54 -13.73 -3.84 3.30
CA HIS A 54 -12.80 -3.15 2.42
C HIS A 54 -11.98 -2.08 3.15
N ASN A 55 -12.62 -1.30 4.03
CA ASN A 55 -11.92 -0.28 4.80
C ASN A 55 -11.01 -0.87 5.89
N MET A 56 -11.42 -2.00 6.48
CA MET A 56 -10.57 -2.77 7.39
C MET A 56 -9.33 -3.32 6.69
N PHE A 57 -9.46 -3.75 5.43
CA PHE A 57 -8.31 -4.17 4.63
C PHE A 57 -7.29 -3.03 4.45
N HIS A 58 -7.74 -1.84 4.05
CA HIS A 58 -6.86 -0.66 3.93
C HIS A 58 -6.17 -0.33 5.25
N LEU A 59 -6.91 -0.39 6.36
CA LEU A 59 -6.37 -0.12 7.70
C LEU A 59 -5.31 -1.15 8.11
N ALA A 60 -5.57 -2.44 7.87
CA ALA A 60 -4.65 -3.52 8.19
C ALA A 60 -3.36 -3.42 7.37
N VAL A 61 -3.46 -3.18 6.06
CA VAL A 61 -2.28 -3.04 5.20
C VAL A 61 -1.53 -1.75 5.51
N GLY A 62 -2.23 -0.65 5.76
CA GLY A 62 -1.65 0.63 6.14
C GLY A 62 -0.84 0.53 7.44
N THR A 63 -1.42 -0.08 8.48
CA THR A 63 -0.73 -0.28 9.77
C THR A 63 0.47 -1.23 9.65
N ALA A 64 0.38 -2.27 8.82
CA ALA A 64 1.50 -3.16 8.53
C ALA A 64 2.66 -2.42 7.84
N LEU A 65 2.36 -1.55 6.87
CA LEU A 65 3.36 -0.73 6.18
C LEU A 65 4.04 0.27 7.11
N VAL A 66 3.27 0.98 7.94
CA VAL A 66 3.81 1.91 8.94
C VAL A 66 4.73 1.18 9.92
N SER A 67 4.27 0.04 10.45
CA SER A 67 5.07 -0.76 11.39
C SER A 67 6.35 -1.28 10.73
N ALA A 68 6.26 -1.76 9.49
CA ALA A 68 7.41 -2.25 8.73
C ALA A 68 8.42 -1.12 8.44
N ALA A 69 7.95 0.09 8.14
CA ALA A 69 8.81 1.25 7.94
C ALA A 69 9.57 1.63 9.22
N ILE A 70 8.94 1.53 10.39
CA ILE A 70 9.58 1.78 11.70
C ILE A 70 10.63 0.70 12.01
N LEU A 71 10.36 -0.57 11.69
CA LEU A 71 11.27 -1.70 11.94
C LEU A 71 12.51 -1.68 11.02
N GLY A 72 12.48 -0.92 9.93
CA GLY A 72 13.62 -0.65 9.08
C GLY A 72 13.49 -1.14 7.64
N PRO A 73 14.57 -1.03 6.83
CA PRO A 73 14.44 -1.10 5.37
C PRO A 73 14.04 -2.48 4.83
N ARG A 74 14.56 -3.56 5.42
CA ARG A 74 14.22 -4.93 5.01
C ARG A 74 12.72 -5.25 5.21
N PRO A 75 12.15 -5.12 6.42
CA PRO A 75 10.72 -5.35 6.60
C PRO A 75 9.87 -4.38 5.75
N ALA A 76 10.28 -3.10 5.61
CA ALA A 76 9.59 -2.16 4.73
C ALA A 76 9.51 -2.64 3.28
N ARG A 77 10.62 -3.14 2.71
CA ARG A 77 10.68 -3.69 1.35
C ARG A 77 9.79 -4.91 1.18
N VAL A 78 9.85 -5.85 2.11
CA VAL A 78 9.05 -7.08 2.07
C VAL A 78 7.58 -6.74 2.16
N THR A 79 7.17 -5.96 3.15
CA THR A 79 5.77 -5.57 3.34
C THR A 79 5.25 -4.76 2.15
N ALA A 80 6.01 -3.81 1.62
CA ALA A 80 5.63 -3.05 0.42
C ALA A 80 5.47 -3.96 -0.80
N THR A 81 6.39 -4.91 -1.01
CA THR A 81 6.28 -5.85 -2.13
C THR A 81 5.05 -6.74 -1.98
N THR A 82 4.84 -7.35 -0.82
CA THR A 82 3.70 -8.23 -0.55
C THR A 82 2.38 -7.48 -0.67
N ALA A 83 2.26 -6.31 -0.04
CA ALA A 83 1.07 -5.47 -0.15
C ALA A 83 0.82 -5.07 -1.62
N GLY A 84 1.86 -4.67 -2.35
CA GLY A 84 1.76 -4.30 -3.75
C GLY A 84 1.25 -5.43 -4.63
N LEU A 85 1.76 -6.65 -4.43
CA LEU A 85 1.28 -7.84 -5.14
C LEU A 85 -0.16 -8.18 -4.77
N THR A 86 -0.56 -8.05 -3.50
CA THR A 86 -1.96 -8.24 -3.08
C THR A 86 -2.88 -7.25 -3.79
N PHE A 87 -2.54 -5.97 -3.79
CA PHE A 87 -3.31 -4.93 -4.48
C PHE A 87 -3.40 -5.19 -5.99
N LEU A 88 -2.29 -5.56 -6.64
CA LEU A 88 -2.31 -5.95 -8.05
C LEU A 88 -3.22 -7.15 -8.31
N GLY A 89 -3.15 -8.18 -7.46
CA GLY A 89 -4.01 -9.37 -7.55
C GLY A 89 -5.49 -9.01 -7.42
N LEU A 90 -5.84 -8.17 -6.45
CA LEU A 90 -7.23 -7.68 -6.29
C LEU A 90 -7.67 -6.85 -7.50
N GLY A 91 -6.81 -5.99 -8.04
CA GLY A 91 -7.10 -5.19 -9.24
C GLY A 91 -7.33 -6.07 -10.48
N VAL A 92 -6.49 -7.08 -10.71
CA VAL A 92 -6.65 -8.04 -11.82
C VAL A 92 -7.91 -8.88 -11.65
N ALA A 93 -8.18 -9.38 -10.44
CA ALA A 93 -9.40 -10.12 -10.15
C ALA A 93 -10.65 -9.24 -10.36
N GLY A 94 -10.60 -7.97 -9.97
CA GLY A 94 -11.64 -6.99 -10.25
C GLY A 94 -11.88 -6.78 -11.75
N LEU A 95 -10.82 -6.63 -12.55
CA LEU A 95 -10.91 -6.56 -14.02
C LEU A 95 -11.51 -7.83 -14.63
N ALA A 96 -11.23 -8.99 -14.04
CA ALA A 96 -11.81 -10.28 -14.46
C ALA A 96 -13.26 -10.47 -14.02
N GLY A 97 -13.86 -9.50 -13.30
CA GLY A 97 -15.23 -9.58 -12.82
C GLY A 97 -15.42 -10.50 -11.61
N ALA A 98 -14.36 -10.74 -10.82
CA ALA A 98 -14.46 -11.58 -9.62
C ALA A 98 -15.43 -10.95 -8.60
N PRO A 99 -16.52 -11.64 -8.24
CA PRO A 99 -17.52 -11.08 -7.34
C PRO A 99 -16.93 -10.86 -5.95
N GLY A 100 -17.24 -9.71 -5.35
CA GLY A 100 -16.82 -9.36 -3.99
C GLY A 100 -15.38 -8.85 -3.85
N VAL A 101 -14.62 -8.72 -4.94
CA VAL A 101 -13.23 -8.25 -4.91
C VAL A 101 -13.13 -6.73 -5.02
N THR A 102 -13.80 -6.14 -6.01
CA THR A 102 -13.83 -4.69 -6.23
C THR A 102 -15.26 -4.23 -6.42
N PRO A 103 -15.75 -3.34 -5.56
CA PRO A 103 -17.13 -2.86 -5.63
C PRO A 103 -17.42 -2.00 -6.88
N ASN A 104 -16.42 -1.25 -7.37
CA ASN A 104 -16.56 -0.46 -8.60
C ASN A 104 -15.22 -0.27 -9.35
N GLY A 105 -15.27 0.42 -10.50
CA GLY A 105 -14.10 0.68 -11.34
C GLY A 105 -13.05 1.62 -10.72
N ALA A 106 -13.44 2.52 -9.82
CA ALA A 106 -12.49 3.37 -9.10
C ALA A 106 -11.68 2.55 -8.08
N ASP A 107 -12.30 1.55 -7.44
CA ASP A 107 -11.59 0.61 -6.56
C ASP A 107 -10.58 -0.23 -7.34
N ILE A 108 -10.95 -0.70 -8.56
CA ILE A 108 -10.02 -1.39 -9.46
C ILE A 108 -8.82 -0.51 -9.80
N ALA A 109 -9.07 0.73 -10.24
CA ALA A 109 -8.02 1.67 -10.61
C ALA A 109 -7.10 1.98 -9.41
N PHE A 110 -7.69 2.16 -8.23
CA PHE A 110 -6.95 2.35 -6.99
C PHE A 110 -6.04 1.15 -6.71
N TYR A 111 -6.57 -0.08 -6.77
CA TYR A 111 -5.80 -1.29 -6.53
C TYR A 111 -4.63 -1.46 -7.51
N LEU A 112 -4.83 -1.20 -8.79
CA LEU A 112 -3.76 -1.29 -9.79
C LEU A 112 -2.69 -0.22 -9.56
N ALA A 113 -3.09 1.04 -9.35
CA ALA A 113 -2.15 2.14 -9.14
C ALA A 113 -1.34 1.96 -7.86
N PHE A 114 -2.03 1.65 -6.75
CA PHE A 114 -1.38 1.46 -5.45
C PHE A 114 -0.53 0.20 -5.44
N GLY A 115 -0.99 -0.87 -6.08
CA GLY A 115 -0.25 -2.11 -6.26
C GLY A 115 1.07 -1.91 -7.00
N LEU A 116 1.02 -1.23 -8.15
CA LEU A 116 2.23 -0.88 -8.91
C LEU A 116 3.19 0.00 -8.09
N ALA A 117 2.67 1.02 -7.40
CA ALA A 117 3.48 1.92 -6.58
C ALA A 117 4.19 1.15 -5.45
N LEU A 118 3.47 0.32 -4.71
CA LEU A 118 4.01 -0.46 -3.60
C LEU A 118 5.02 -1.52 -4.07
N THR A 119 4.73 -2.23 -5.17
CA THR A 119 5.71 -3.18 -5.74
C THR A 119 6.96 -2.46 -6.25
N ALA A 120 6.82 -1.28 -6.85
CA ALA A 120 7.98 -0.48 -7.27
C ALA A 120 8.82 0.01 -6.09
N VAL A 121 8.17 0.41 -4.99
CA VAL A 121 8.82 0.80 -3.73
C VAL A 121 9.54 -0.40 -3.11
N GLY A 122 8.89 -1.55 -3.01
CA GLY A 122 9.46 -2.73 -2.37
C GLY A 122 10.66 -3.36 -3.10
N ARG A 123 10.80 -3.11 -4.41
CA ARG A 123 11.91 -3.61 -5.25
C ARG A 123 13.17 -2.73 -5.24
N ARG A 124 13.08 -1.48 -4.78
CA ARG A 124 14.22 -0.55 -4.67
C ARG A 124 14.91 -0.73 -3.34
#